data_AF-A0ABD1DDZ9-F1
#
_entry.id   AF-A0ABD1DDZ9-F1
#
_cell.length_a   1.000
_cell.length_b   1.000
_cell.length_c   1.000
_cell.angle_alpha   90.00
_cell.angle_beta   90.00
_cell.angle_gamma   90.00
#
_symmetry.space_group_name_H-M   'P 1'
#
loop_
_entity.id
_entity.type
_entity.pdbx_description
1 polymer ?
#
loop_
_entity_poly.entity_id
_entity_poly.type
_entity_poly.pdbx_seq_one_letter_code
_entity_poly.pdbx_strand_id
1 'polypeptide(L)'
;MSLNTAHANNGVLIHAGEGILIFCDNVSIEFSGQDGAAFKGKKEGRVYLTTHRMIFNAKNASEQMQSFSFPFITLHEPVFGANYIKGKVRAQENGNWTGEAKFKLVFKHGGAIDYGQVSLLASLVGKVSL
;
A
#
# COMPACT_ATOMS: atom_id res chain seq x y z
N MET A 1 6.26 -6.17 -5.46
CA MET A 1 5.94 -5.46 -4.19
C MET A 1 7.07 -5.64 -3.19
N SER A 2 7.30 -4.67 -2.31
CA SER A 2 8.38 -4.71 -1.32
C SER A 2 7.91 -4.43 0.12
N LEU A 3 8.64 -5.02 1.07
CA LEU A 3 8.48 -4.88 2.51
C LEU A 3 9.63 -4.04 3.08
N ASN A 4 9.33 -3.08 3.95
CA ASN A 4 10.30 -2.29 4.70
C ASN A 4 11.34 -1.53 3.84
N THR A 5 10.94 -1.03 2.66
CA THR A 5 11.81 -0.26 1.77
C THR A 5 11.41 1.20 1.57
N ALA A 6 10.29 1.64 2.17
CA ALA A 6 9.66 2.92 1.82
C ALA A 6 9.32 3.80 3.05
N HIS A 7 10.09 3.69 4.13
CA HIS A 7 9.94 4.48 5.34
C HIS A 7 11.28 5.07 5.81
N ALA A 8 11.22 6.22 6.47
CA ALA A 8 12.37 6.84 7.13
C ALA A 8 11.89 7.81 8.22
N ASN A 9 12.39 7.70 9.46
CA ASN A 9 12.14 8.66 10.55
C ASN A 9 10.67 9.12 10.67
N ASN A 10 9.74 8.17 10.82
CA ASN A 10 8.27 8.37 10.82
C ASN A 10 7.65 8.93 9.51
N GLY A 11 8.45 9.20 8.49
CA GLY A 11 8.04 9.61 7.15
C GLY A 11 8.02 8.45 6.15
N VAL A 12 7.64 8.81 4.92
CA VAL A 12 7.65 7.93 3.76
C VAL A 12 8.87 8.26 2.90
N LEU A 13 9.57 7.23 2.41
CA LEU A 13 10.69 7.39 1.49
C LEU A 13 10.16 7.21 0.06
N ILE A 14 10.29 8.26 -0.75
CA ILE A 14 9.86 8.29 -2.16
C ILE A 14 11.05 8.62 -3.05
N HIS A 15 11.02 8.14 -4.29
CA HIS A 15 12.11 8.34 -5.25
C HIS A 15 12.13 9.79 -5.79
N ALA A 16 13.27 10.21 -6.34
CA ALA A 16 13.36 11.50 -7.03
C ALA A 16 12.36 11.54 -8.19
N GLY A 17 11.54 12.60 -8.26
CA GLY A 17 10.45 12.72 -9.24
C GLY A 17 9.15 11.99 -8.85
N GLU A 18 9.13 11.20 -7.78
CA GLU A 18 7.92 10.60 -7.24
C GLU A 18 7.19 11.64 -6.35
N GLY A 19 5.99 12.09 -6.77
CA GLY A 19 5.13 12.96 -5.99
C GLY A 19 4.03 12.21 -5.22
N ILE A 20 3.67 12.70 -4.02
CA ILE A 20 2.49 12.23 -3.25
C ILE A 20 1.23 12.89 -3.82
N LEU A 21 0.23 12.07 -4.18
CA LEU A 21 -1.05 12.54 -4.72
C LEU A 21 -2.09 12.73 -3.62
N ILE A 22 -2.21 11.75 -2.71
CA ILE A 22 -3.12 11.77 -1.57
C ILE A 22 -2.59 10.84 -0.48
N PHE A 23 -2.97 11.09 0.77
CA PHE A 23 -2.76 10.15 1.87
C PHE A 23 -4.00 10.06 2.74
N CYS A 24 -4.15 8.92 3.42
CA CYS A 24 -5.20 8.71 4.41
C CYS A 24 -4.61 8.17 5.70
N ASP A 25 -4.88 8.88 6.80
CA ASP A 25 -4.58 8.44 8.16
C ASP A 25 -5.57 7.39 8.66
N ASN A 26 -5.19 6.74 9.78
CA ASN A 26 -6.04 5.78 10.47
C ASN A 26 -6.54 4.65 9.55
N VAL A 27 -5.65 4.21 8.67
CA VAL A 27 -5.88 3.06 7.80
C VAL A 27 -5.26 1.84 8.46
N SER A 28 -5.96 0.73 8.41
CA SER A 28 -5.41 -0.55 8.84
C SER A 28 -5.17 -1.47 7.65
N ILE A 29 -4.09 -2.23 7.70
CA ILE A 29 -3.80 -3.29 6.73
C ILE A 29 -3.77 -4.66 7.42
N GLU A 30 -4.38 -5.65 6.77
CA GLU A 30 -4.29 -7.06 7.13
C GLU A 30 -3.94 -7.90 5.91
N PHE A 31 -3.24 -9.01 6.13
CA PHE A 31 -2.81 -9.93 5.08
C PHE A 31 -3.32 -11.34 5.32
N SER A 32 -3.53 -12.09 4.25
CA SER A 32 -3.81 -13.53 4.29
C SER A 32 -3.06 -14.26 3.17
N GLY A 33 -2.77 -15.55 3.40
CA GLY A 33 -1.98 -16.37 2.47
C GLY A 33 -0.47 -16.15 2.55
N GLN A 34 0.02 -15.53 3.62
CA GLN A 34 1.44 -15.31 3.88
C GLN A 34 1.73 -15.50 5.38
N ASP A 35 2.70 -16.36 5.71
CA ASP A 35 2.96 -16.80 7.09
C ASP A 35 4.10 -16.04 7.78
N GLY A 36 4.85 -15.23 7.03
CA GLY A 36 5.92 -14.39 7.57
C GLY A 36 5.43 -13.51 8.73
N ALA A 37 6.23 -13.37 9.79
CA ALA A 37 5.83 -12.65 11.00
C ALA A 37 5.45 -11.18 10.74
N ALA A 38 6.06 -10.53 9.74
CA ALA A 38 5.69 -9.21 9.28
C ALA A 38 4.26 -9.09 8.71
N PHE A 39 3.65 -10.20 8.28
CA PHE A 39 2.30 -10.23 7.70
C PHE A 39 1.21 -10.65 8.70
N LYS A 40 1.61 -11.15 9.88
CA LYS A 40 0.66 -11.63 10.90
C LYS A 40 -0.08 -10.49 11.58
N GLY A 41 -1.40 -10.61 11.69
CA GLY A 41 -2.23 -9.65 12.39
C GLY A 41 -2.38 -8.31 11.66
N LYS A 42 -3.21 -7.45 12.25
CA LYS A 42 -3.59 -6.14 11.70
C LYS A 42 -2.57 -5.07 12.10
N LYS A 43 -2.11 -4.27 11.14
CA LYS A 43 -1.27 -3.09 11.39
C LYS A 43 -2.07 -1.83 11.18
N GLU A 44 -1.83 -0.84 12.03
CA GLU A 44 -2.44 0.49 11.97
C GLU A 44 -1.42 1.49 11.43
N GLY A 45 -1.86 2.41 10.58
CA GLY A 45 -0.94 3.30 9.90
C GLY A 45 -1.62 4.32 9.00
N ARG A 46 -0.83 4.78 8.04
CA ARG A 46 -1.23 5.69 6.99
C ARG A 46 -0.94 5.04 5.66
N VAL A 47 -1.82 5.26 4.68
CA VAL A 47 -1.56 4.87 3.30
C VAL A 47 -1.33 6.12 2.46
N TYR A 48 -0.27 6.10 1.66
CA TYR A 48 0.07 7.12 0.69
C TYR A 48 -0.16 6.58 -0.71
N LEU A 49 -0.80 7.36 -1.56
CA LEU A 49 -0.78 7.16 -2.99
C LEU A 49 0.21 8.15 -3.59
N THR A 50 1.19 7.62 -4.32
CA THR A 50 2.11 8.41 -5.11
C THR A 50 1.75 8.32 -6.59
N THR A 51 2.43 9.12 -7.38
CA THR A 51 2.45 9.01 -8.85
C THR A 51 2.86 7.62 -9.38
N HIS A 52 3.51 6.79 -8.55
CA HIS A 52 4.07 5.49 -8.97
C HIS A 52 3.44 4.28 -8.27
N ARG A 53 3.07 4.41 -6.99
CA ARG A 53 2.72 3.26 -6.15
C ARG A 53 1.88 3.66 -4.94
N MET A 54 1.27 2.64 -4.34
CA MET A 54 0.76 2.76 -2.97
C MET A 54 1.86 2.41 -1.98
N ILE A 55 1.89 3.13 -0.86
CA ILE A 55 2.80 2.88 0.26
C ILE A 55 1.99 2.91 1.55
N PHE A 56 1.88 1.76 2.21
CA PHE A 56 1.44 1.71 3.60
C PHE A 56 2.63 1.96 4.52
N ASN A 57 2.46 2.82 5.51
CA ASN A 57 3.44 3.09 6.56
C ASN A 57 2.80 2.81 7.93
N ALA A 58 3.39 1.93 8.72
CA ALA A 58 2.89 1.59 10.04
C ALA A 58 3.09 2.78 11.00
N LYS A 59 2.13 2.97 11.90
CA LYS A 59 2.19 4.01 12.94
C LYS A 59 3.14 3.64 14.06
N ASN A 60 3.25 2.35 14.38
CA ASN A 60 4.03 1.85 15.49
C ASN A 60 5.39 1.33 14.98
N ALA A 61 6.48 1.92 15.47
CA ALA A 61 7.85 1.53 15.12
C ALA A 61 8.22 0.10 15.58
N SER A 62 7.46 -0.47 16.51
CA SER A 62 7.64 -1.86 16.98
C SER A 62 7.03 -2.92 16.05
N GLU A 63 6.25 -2.51 15.03
CA GLU A 63 5.72 -3.45 14.04
C GLU A 63 6.84 -4.01 13.17
N GLN A 64 6.84 -5.32 12.92
CA GLN A 64 7.83 -5.90 12.00
C GLN A 64 7.63 -5.42 10.56
N MET A 65 6.39 -5.08 10.18
CA MET A 65 6.11 -4.36 8.95
C MET A 65 6.04 -2.87 9.26
N GLN A 66 7.12 -2.15 8.93
CA GLN A 66 7.19 -0.70 8.99
C GLN A 66 6.61 -0.05 7.72
N SER A 67 6.86 -0.65 6.56
CA SER A 67 6.26 -0.17 5.30
C SER A 67 5.94 -1.31 4.34
N PHE A 68 4.90 -1.15 3.53
CA PHE A 68 4.61 -2.06 2.42
C PHE A 68 4.30 -1.26 1.16
N SER A 69 5.03 -1.51 0.07
CA SER A 69 4.90 -0.74 -1.16
C SER A 69 4.57 -1.61 -2.37
N PHE A 70 3.64 -1.14 -3.19
CA PHE A 70 3.18 -1.87 -4.37
C PHE A 70 2.72 -0.94 -5.51
N PRO A 71 3.16 -1.16 -6.76
CA PRO A 71 2.68 -0.41 -7.91
C PRO A 71 1.18 -0.66 -8.14
N PHE A 72 0.45 0.42 -8.44
CA PHE A 72 -1.00 0.31 -8.65
C PHE A 72 -1.35 -0.60 -9.85
N ILE A 73 -0.60 -0.47 -10.94
CA ILE A 73 -0.80 -1.24 -12.18
C ILE A 73 -0.66 -2.76 -11.99
N THR A 74 0.00 -3.19 -10.92
CA THR A 74 0.26 -4.61 -10.65
C THR A 74 -0.73 -5.25 -9.68
N LEU A 75 -1.78 -4.51 -9.26
CA LEU A 75 -2.86 -5.12 -8.48
C LEU A 75 -3.70 -6.04 -9.37
N HIS A 76 -3.71 -7.33 -9.02
CA HIS A 76 -4.64 -8.29 -9.58
C HIS A 76 -5.99 -8.17 -8.86
N GLU A 77 -7.03 -7.86 -9.64
CA GLU A 77 -8.45 -7.88 -9.23
C GLU A 77 -8.73 -7.06 -7.95
N PRO A 78 -8.35 -5.76 -7.91
CA PRO A 78 -8.65 -4.94 -6.75
C PRO A 78 -10.16 -4.74 -6.59
N VAL A 79 -10.65 -4.91 -5.37
CA VAL A 79 -12.04 -4.64 -4.99
C VAL A 79 -12.06 -3.39 -4.11
N PHE A 80 -12.81 -2.39 -4.56
CA PHE A 80 -13.06 -1.15 -3.83
C PHE A 80 -14.44 -1.22 -3.18
N GLY A 81 -14.48 -1.27 -1.85
CA GLY A 81 -15.69 -1.14 -1.05
C GLY A 81 -15.83 0.27 -0.48
N ALA A 82 -16.95 0.54 0.21
CA ALA A 82 -17.24 1.85 0.79
C ALA A 82 -16.17 2.37 1.76
N ASN A 83 -15.48 1.48 2.47
CA ASN A 83 -14.43 1.82 3.43
C ASN A 83 -13.19 0.90 3.34
N TYR A 84 -13.04 0.13 2.26
CA TYR A 84 -11.90 -0.78 2.14
C TYR A 84 -11.42 -0.95 0.70
N ILE A 85 -10.14 -1.30 0.56
CA ILE A 85 -9.53 -1.74 -0.70
C ILE A 85 -8.87 -3.08 -0.41
N LYS A 86 -9.19 -4.11 -1.18
CA LYS A 86 -8.54 -5.42 -1.06
C LYS A 86 -8.06 -5.90 -2.42
N GLY A 87 -7.03 -6.73 -2.43
CA GLY A 87 -6.50 -7.29 -3.66
C GLY A 87 -5.42 -8.34 -3.41
N LYS A 88 -4.91 -8.90 -4.49
CA LYS A 88 -3.79 -9.86 -4.45
C LYS A 88 -2.51 -9.18 -4.91
N VAL A 89 -1.42 -9.47 -4.21
CA VAL A 89 -0.09 -8.93 -4.49
C VAL A 89 0.96 -10.04 -4.51
N ARG A 90 2.02 -9.82 -5.29
CA ARG A 90 3.16 -10.73 -5.41
C ARG A 90 4.47 -10.03 -5.07
N ALA A 91 5.35 -10.74 -4.38
CA ALA A 91 6.69 -10.25 -4.10
C ALA A 91 7.43 -9.95 -5.41
N GLN A 92 8.19 -8.84 -5.43
CA GLN A 92 9.17 -8.62 -6.48
C GLN A 92 10.51 -9.19 -6.05
N GLU A 93 11.41 -9.37 -7.02
CA GLU A 93 12.80 -9.69 -6.72
C GLU A 93 13.43 -8.62 -5.81
N ASN A 94 14.18 -9.04 -4.80
CA ASN A 94 14.77 -8.15 -3.78
C ASN A 94 13.73 -7.30 -3.01
N GLY A 95 12.49 -7.77 -2.89
CA GLY A 95 11.41 -7.10 -2.17
C GLY A 95 11.36 -7.32 -0.66
N ASN A 96 12.34 -7.98 -0.03
CA ASN A 96 12.35 -8.39 1.39
C ASN A 96 11.23 -9.37 1.82
N TRP A 97 10.55 -10.00 0.88
CA TRP A 97 9.64 -11.12 1.13
C TRP A 97 9.46 -11.93 -0.17
N THR A 98 8.83 -13.10 -0.10
CA THR A 98 8.63 -14.00 -1.24
C THR A 98 7.19 -14.52 -1.30
N GLY A 99 6.75 -14.90 -2.50
CA GLY A 99 5.42 -15.49 -2.72
C GLY A 99 4.33 -14.45 -2.98
N GLU A 100 3.11 -14.78 -2.57
CA GLU A 100 1.91 -13.98 -2.82
C GLU A 100 1.16 -13.74 -1.50
N ALA A 101 0.39 -12.65 -1.45
CA ALA A 101 -0.48 -12.35 -0.32
C ALA A 101 -1.76 -11.68 -0.82
N LYS A 102 -2.86 -11.87 -0.11
CA LYS A 102 -4.04 -11.02 -0.24
C LYS A 102 -3.97 -9.97 0.86
N PHE A 103 -4.13 -8.71 0.49
CA PHE A 103 -4.18 -7.60 1.46
C PHE A 103 -5.60 -7.04 1.55
N LYS A 104 -5.91 -6.40 2.68
CA LYS A 104 -7.10 -5.57 2.85
C LYS A 104 -6.76 -4.32 3.65
N LEU A 105 -6.87 -3.18 3.00
CA LEU A 105 -6.83 -1.84 3.60
C LEU A 105 -8.23 -1.45 4.06
N VAL A 106 -8.37 -0.97 5.28
CA VAL A 106 -9.65 -0.46 5.84
C VAL A 106 -9.45 0.96 6.32
N PHE A 107 -10.26 1.89 5.80
CA PHE A 107 -10.23 3.32 6.08
C PHE A 107 -11.24 3.63 7.19
N LYS A 108 -10.76 3.93 8.39
CA LYS A 108 -11.61 4.02 9.58
C LYS A 108 -12.33 5.36 9.75
N HIS A 109 -11.79 6.43 9.18
CA HIS A 109 -12.30 7.79 9.34
C HIS A 109 -12.70 8.43 8.00
N GLY A 110 -13.10 7.61 7.01
CA GLY A 110 -13.41 8.07 5.65
C GLY A 110 -12.18 8.16 4.75
N GLY A 111 -12.33 8.80 3.59
CA GLY A 111 -11.27 8.95 2.58
C GLY A 111 -11.11 7.78 1.60
N ALA A 112 -11.77 6.64 1.83
CA ALA A 112 -11.70 5.49 0.91
C ALA A 112 -12.17 5.81 -0.52
N ILE A 113 -13.25 6.60 -0.63
CA ILE A 113 -13.82 6.98 -1.93
C ILE A 113 -12.85 7.87 -2.70
N ASP A 114 -12.41 8.98 -2.09
CA ASP A 114 -11.45 9.90 -2.71
C ASP A 114 -10.14 9.20 -3.05
N TYR A 115 -9.62 8.40 -2.12
CA TYR A 115 -8.41 7.61 -2.33
C TYR A 115 -8.58 6.64 -3.52
N GLY A 116 -9.71 5.94 -3.60
CA GLY A 116 -10.04 5.04 -4.71
C GLY A 116 -10.16 5.78 -6.05
N GLN A 117 -10.78 6.95 -6.08
CA GLN A 117 -10.92 7.78 -7.28
C GLN A 117 -9.56 8.30 -7.78
N VAL A 118 -8.74 8.86 -6.90
CA VAL A 118 -7.39 9.33 -7.27
C VAL A 118 -6.52 8.15 -7.71
N SER A 119 -6.66 6.99 -7.07
CA SER A 119 -5.96 5.75 -7.48
C SER A 119 -6.34 5.34 -8.91
N LEU A 120 -7.63 5.37 -9.24
CA LEU A 120 -8.11 5.05 -10.58
C LEU A 120 -7.60 6.05 -11.62
N LEU A 121 -7.66 7.35 -11.33
CA LEU A 121 -7.15 8.39 -12.23
C LEU A 121 -5.64 8.25 -12.48
N ALA A 122 -4.86 8.03 -11.41
CA ALA A 122 -3.42 7.80 -11.53
C ALA A 122 -3.09 6.59 -12.41
N SER A 123 -3.91 5.54 -12.34
CA SER A 123 -3.74 4.34 -13.17
C SER A 123 -3.98 4.57 -14.66
N LEU A 124 -4.86 5.52 -15.00
CA LEU A 124 -5.16 5.86 -16.39
C LEU A 124 -4.00 6.68 -16.99
N VAL A 125 -3.46 7.63 -16.22
CA VAL A 125 -2.32 8.45 -16.66
C VAL A 125 -1.06 7.60 -16.86
N GLY A 126 -0.80 6.65 -15.95
CA GLY A 126 0.34 5.73 -16.06
C GLY A 126 0.29 4.82 -17.30
N LYS A 127 -0.90 4.56 -17.86
CA LYS A 127 -1.06 3.77 -19.10
C LYS A 127 -0.81 4.57 -20.38
N VAL A 128 -0.90 5.90 -20.35
CA VAL A 128 -0.66 6.76 -21.52
C VAL A 128 0.84 7.06 -21.70
N SER A 129 1.63 6.83 -20.65
CA SER A 129 3.08 7.11 -20.63
C SER A 129 3.95 5.87 -20.90
N LEU A 130 3.35 4.74 -21.28
CA LEU A 130 3.98 3.49 -21.72
C LEU A 130 3.57 3.19 -23.16
#